data_AF-A0A928X0I7-F1
#
_entry.id   AF-A0A928X0I7-F1
#
_cell.length_a   1.000
_cell.length_b   1.000
_cell.length_c   1.000
_cell.angle_alpha   90.00
_cell.angle_beta   90.00
_cell.angle_gamma   90.00
#
_symmetry.space_group_name_H-M   'P 1'
#
loop_
_entity.id
_entity.type
_entity.pdbx_description
1 polymer ?
#
loop_
_entity_poly.entity_id
_entity_poly.type
_entity_poly.pdbx_seq_one_letter_code
_entity_poly.pdbx_strand_id
1 'polypeptide(L)' 'MIDLGPEGGDRGGQIIAEGTPEEVAQVESSYTGHYLKQVLERYPPR' A
#
# COMPACT_ATOMS: atom_id res chain seq x y z
N MET A 1 -5.79 -5.76 3.34
CA MET A 1 -5.36 -5.40 1.97
C MET A 1 -4.02 -6.08 1.73
N ILE A 2 -3.73 -6.51 0.50
CA ILE A 2 -2.44 -7.10 0.11
C ILE A 2 -1.93 -6.30 -1.09
N ASP A 3 -0.71 -5.75 -0.99
CA ASP A 3 -0.01 -4.99 -2.03
C ASP A 3 1.10 -5.85 -2.65
N LEU A 4 1.09 -5.95 -3.98
CA LEU A 4 1.97 -6.81 -4.76
C LEU A 4 2.83 -5.94 -5.68
N GLY A 5 4.15 -6.09 -5.61
CA GLY A 5 5.09 -5.28 -6.39
C GLY A 5 6.53 -5.56 -5.96
N PRO A 6 7.56 -4.88 -6.47
CA PRO A 6 7.54 -3.52 -7.04
C PRO A 6 7.28 -3.48 -8.56
N GLU A 7 7.30 -4.63 -9.23
CA GLU A 7 7.10 -4.72 -10.68
C GLU A 7 5.91 -5.62 -11.05
N GLY A 8 5.36 -5.44 -12.25
CA GLY A 8 4.32 -6.30 -12.83
C GLY A 8 4.91 -7.30 -13.84
N GLY A 9 4.26 -8.47 -14.00
CA GLY A 9 4.72 -9.53 -14.90
C GLY A 9 5.57 -10.59 -14.18
N ASP A 10 6.51 -11.22 -14.88
CA ASP A 10 7.30 -12.36 -14.35
C ASP A 10 8.23 -12.03 -13.16
N ARG A 11 8.45 -10.73 -12.88
CA ARG A 11 9.19 -10.22 -11.72
C ARG A 11 8.28 -9.66 -10.61
N GLY A 12 6.97 -9.76 -10.80
CA GLY A 12 5.96 -9.43 -9.78
C GLY A 12 5.62 -10.65 -8.91
N GLY A 13 4.89 -10.39 -7.81
CA GLY A 13 4.38 -11.45 -6.91
C GLY A 13 4.99 -11.46 -5.50
N GLN A 14 5.87 -10.52 -5.19
CA GLN A 14 6.29 -10.30 -3.80
C GLN A 14 5.22 -9.49 -3.07
N ILE A 15 4.84 -9.97 -1.88
CA ILE A 15 3.99 -9.20 -0.96
C ILE A 15 4.87 -8.08 -0.39
N ILE A 16 4.56 -6.83 -0.75
CA ILE A 16 5.25 -5.64 -0.22
C ILE A 16 4.60 -5.18 1.08
N ALA A 17 3.27 -5.26 1.15
CA ALA A 17 2.52 -4.84 2.33
C ALA A 17 1.26 -5.69 2.47
N GLU A 18 0.92 -6.06 3.69
CA GLU A 18 -0.35 -6.67 4.04
C GLU A 18 -0.85 -6.08 5.36
N GLY A 19 -2.12 -5.71 5.42
CA GLY A 19 -2.70 -5.10 6.63
C GLY A 19 -3.92 -4.22 6.35
N THR A 20 -4.29 -3.40 7.33
CA THR A 20 -5.29 -2.36 7.15
C THR A 20 -4.76 -1.25 6.22
N PRO A 21 -5.65 -0.41 5.64
CA PRO A 21 -5.21 0.73 4.83
C PRO A 21 -4.23 1.66 5.57
N GLU A 22 -4.43 1.85 6.87
CA GLU A 22 -3.56 2.64 7.73
C GLU A 22 -2.17 2.02 7.88
N GLU A 23 -2.11 0.70 8.08
CA GLU A 23 -0.85 -0.05 8.18
C GLU A 23 -0.09 -0.02 6.84
N VAL A 24 -0.77 -0.26 5.72
CA VAL A 24 -0.17 -0.21 4.38
C VAL A 24 0.30 1.21 4.03
N ALA A 25 -0.40 2.25 4.48
CA ALA A 25 0.00 3.64 4.25
C ALA A 25 1.32 4.05 4.94
N GLN A 26 1.78 3.29 5.94
CA GLN A 26 3.08 3.50 6.58
C GLN A 26 4.24 2.76 5.86
N VAL A 27 3.94 1.90 4.88
CA VAL A 27 4.98 1.13 4.17
C VAL A 27 5.61 1.99 3.08
N GLU A 28 6.83 2.48 3.32
CA GLU A 28 7.56 3.35 2.38
C GLU A 28 7.84 2.71 1.02
N SER A 29 7.98 1.38 0.96
CA SER A 29 8.20 0.65 -0.30
C SER A 29 6.91 0.37 -1.07
N SER A 30 5.74 0.72 -0.51
CA SER A 30 4.44 0.50 -1.14
C SER A 30 4.01 1.73 -1.93
N TYR A 31 3.98 1.59 -3.25
CA TYR A 31 3.37 2.61 -4.12
C TYR A 31 1.90 2.85 -3.74
N THR A 32 1.17 1.78 -3.44
CA THR A 32 -0.20 1.85 -2.95
C THR A 32 -0.29 2.61 -1.62
N GLY A 33 0.65 2.37 -0.69
CA GLY A 33 0.75 3.04 0.61
C GLY A 33 0.89 4.56 0.48
N HIS A 34 1.72 5.04 -0.46
CA HIS A 34 1.85 6.48 -0.71
C HIS A 34 0.54 7.14 -1.12
N TYR A 35 -0.26 6.49 -1.97
CA TYR A 35 -1.58 7.00 -2.35
C TYR A 35 -2.58 6.89 -1.21
N LEU A 36 -2.58 5.78 -0.46
CA LEU A 36 -3.45 5.58 0.69
C LEU A 36 -3.25 6.66 1.75
N LYS A 37 -2.01 7.08 2.00
CA LYS A 37 -1.72 8.17 2.95
C LYS A 37 -2.48 9.45 2.59
N GLN A 38 -2.45 9.87 1.32
CA GLN A 38 -3.18 11.06 0.84
C GLN A 38 -4.69 10.90 0.97
N VAL A 39 -5.22 9.69 0.71
CA VAL A 39 -6.66 9.40 0.83
C VAL A 39 -7.11 9.43 2.28
N LEU A 40 -6.34 8.83 3.20
CA LEU A 40 -6.64 8.80 4.64
C LEU A 40 -6.52 10.18 5.28
N GLU A 41 -5.59 11.03 4.84
CA GLU A 41 -5.53 12.44 5.25
C GLU A 41 -6.79 13.21 4.82
N ARG A 42 -7.33 12.91 3.64
CA ARG A 42 -8.54 13.55 3.12
C ARG A 42 -9.83 12.99 3.71
N TYR A 43 -9.84 11.71 4.06
CA TYR A 43 -10.98 10.96 4.59
C TYR A 43 -10.52 10.14 5.80
N PRO A 44 -10.31 10.79 6.96
CA PRO A 44 -9.85 10.09 8.14
C PRO A 44 -10.88 9.04 8.57
N PRO A 45 -10.43 7.85 9.03
CA PRO A 45 -11.32 6.85 9.59
C PRO A 45 -12.11 7.43 10.76
N ARG A 46 -13.37 7.01 10.90
CA ARG A 46 -14.29 7.48 11.95
C ARG A 46 -13.96 6.90 13.31
#